data_AF-A0A372ZL21-F1
#
_entry.id   AF-A0A372ZL21-F1
#
_cell.length_a   1.000
_cell.length_b   1.000
_cell.length_c   1.000
_cell.angle_alpha   90.00
_cell.angle_beta   90.00
_cell.angle_gamma   90.00
#
_symmetry.space_group_name_H-M   'P 1'
#
loop_
_entity.id
_entity.type
_entity.pdbx_description
1 polymer ?
#
loop_
_entity_poly.entity_id
_entity_poly.type
_entity_poly.pdbx_seq_one_letter_code
_entity_poly.pdbx_strand_id
1 'polypeptide(L)' 'MGDGTTLDQGGYCWAKSSYSSSENGDCVEVGRTVTGAVPVRDTKQHRRGPVLEFTPVAFQGFLNAVKAGEFPVQL' A
#
# COMPACT_ATOMS: atom_id res chain seq x y z
N MET A 1 -3.51 15.97 -8.00
CA MET A 1 -3.25 14.98 -6.94
C MET A 1 -4.53 14.88 -6.11
N GLY A 2 -5.17 13.71 -6.04
CA GLY A 2 -6.41 13.55 -5.27
C GLY A 2 -6.12 13.59 -3.77
N ASP A 3 -6.93 14.35 -3.06
CA ASP A 3 -6.79 14.87 -1.69
C ASP A 3 -7.16 13.87 -0.58
N GLY A 4 -7.04 12.56 -0.82
CA GLY A 4 -7.16 11.54 0.24
C GLY A 4 -8.55 11.36 0.86
N THR A 5 -9.59 12.05 0.39
CA THR A 5 -10.93 11.99 1.02
C THR A 5 -12.02 11.35 0.14
N THR A 6 -11.70 11.00 -1.11
CA THR A 6 -12.66 10.38 -2.04
C THR A 6 -12.25 8.94 -2.34
N LEU A 7 -13.17 7.99 -2.14
CA LEU A 7 -12.98 6.59 -2.54
C LEU A 7 -12.76 6.53 -4.05
N ASP A 8 -11.78 5.74 -4.52
CA ASP A 8 -11.64 5.51 -5.95
C ASP A 8 -12.77 4.61 -6.49
N GLN A 9 -12.80 4.37 -7.81
CA GLN A 9 -13.83 3.55 -8.46
C GLN A 9 -13.92 2.11 -7.92
N GLY A 10 -12.94 1.64 -7.14
CA GLY A 10 -12.92 0.34 -6.46
C GLY A 10 -13.37 0.37 -4.98
N GLY A 11 -13.78 1.53 -4.44
CA GLY A 11 -14.20 1.64 -3.04
C GLY A 11 -13.04 1.72 -2.04
N TYR A 12 -11.86 2.12 -2.51
CA TYR A 12 -10.65 2.21 -1.70
C TYR A 12 -10.33 3.66 -1.30
N CYS A 13 -10.02 3.86 -0.02
CA CYS A 13 -9.42 5.10 0.47
C CYS A 13 -7.89 4.92 0.56
N TRP A 14 -7.14 5.54 -0.35
CA TRP A 14 -5.70 5.33 -0.50
C TRP A 14 -4.85 6.35 0.25
N ALA A 15 -3.81 5.88 0.93
CA ALA A 15 -2.72 6.69 1.47
C ALA A 15 -1.41 6.34 0.75
N LYS A 16 -0.74 7.36 0.21
CA LYS A 16 0.59 7.22 -0.39
C LYS A 16 1.67 7.29 0.68
N SER A 17 2.70 6.45 0.57
CA SER A 17 3.87 6.51 1.47
C SER A 17 4.59 7.85 1.37
N SER A 18 4.96 8.44 2.51
CA SER A 18 5.75 9.69 2.59
C SER A 18 7.18 9.55 2.05
N TYR A 19 7.68 8.32 1.88
CA TYR A 19 8.97 8.03 1.26
C TYR A 19 8.91 8.01 -0.28
N SER A 20 7.74 8.26 -0.86
CA SER A 20 7.51 8.32 -2.30
C SER A 20 7.95 9.68 -2.87
N SER A 21 9.26 9.90 -3.03
CA SER A 21 9.79 11.08 -3.72
C SER A 21 9.62 10.97 -5.25
N SER A 22 9.47 12.10 -5.94
CA SER A 22 9.32 12.16 -7.41
C SER A 22 10.54 11.65 -8.17
N GLU A 23 11.71 11.60 -7.55
CA GLU A 23 12.98 11.31 -8.22
C GLU A 23 13.36 9.83 -8.25
N ASN A 24 12.97 9.02 -7.26
CA ASN A 24 13.42 7.61 -7.15
C ASN A 24 12.31 6.55 -7.13
N GLY A 25 11.05 6.95 -7.25
CA GLY A 25 9.97 6.06 -7.69
C GLY A 25 9.52 4.96 -6.74
N ASP A 26 10.06 4.76 -5.53
CA ASP A 26 9.60 3.67 -4.64
C ASP A 26 8.26 4.00 -3.98
N CYS A 27 7.22 3.99 -4.82
CA CYS A 27 5.93 4.57 -4.51
C CYS A 27 4.92 3.45 -4.23
N VAL A 28 4.71 3.13 -2.95
CA VAL A 28 3.64 2.22 -2.51
C VAL A 28 2.45 3.03 -1.99
N GLU A 29 1.24 2.59 -2.36
CA GLU A 29 -0.02 3.06 -1.79
C GLU A 29 -0.65 1.93 -0.97
N VAL A 30 -1.11 2.25 0.24
CA VAL A 30 -1.89 1.35 1.10
C VAL A 30 -3.25 1.98 1.30
N GLY A 31 -4.31 1.19 1.11
CA GLY A 31 -5.68 1.67 1.24
C GLY A 31 -6.43 1.05 2.41
N ARG A 32 -7.66 1.52 2.58
CA ARG A 32 -8.69 0.90 3.42
C ARG A 32 -9.97 0.74 2.63
N THR A 33 -10.66 -0.36 2.84
CA THR A 33 -12.00 -0.64 2.29
C THR A 33 -13.07 -0.51 3.37
N VAL A 34 -14.33 -0.38 2.97
CA VAL A 34 -15.49 -0.45 3.88
C VAL A 34 -15.57 -1.80 4.59
N THR A 35 -15.10 -2.88 3.95
CA THR A 35 -15.08 -4.25 4.49
C THR A 35 -13.90 -4.52 5.42
N GLY A 36 -12.98 -3.57 5.58
CA GLY A 36 -11.81 -3.68 6.46
C GLY A 36 -10.61 -4.38 5.85
N ALA A 37 -10.65 -4.77 4.57
CA ALA A 37 -9.46 -5.23 3.84
C ALA A 37 -8.41 -4.10 3.69
N VAL A 38 -7.14 -4.50 3.66
CA VAL A 38 -5.97 -3.64 3.47
C VAL A 38 -5.41 -3.88 2.06
N PRO A 39 -5.85 -3.12 1.05
CA PRO A 39 -5.29 -3.19 -0.29
C PRO A 39 -3.92 -2.50 -0.35
N VAL A 40 -3.00 -3.08 -1.12
CA VAL A 40 -1.66 -2.54 -1.38
C VAL A 40 -1.42 -2.56 -2.89
N ARG A 41 -0.89 -1.47 -3.42
CA ARG A 41 -0.47 -1.41 -4.83
C ARG A 41 0.80 -0.62 -5.04
N ASP A 42 1.44 -0.91 -6.15
CA ASP A 42 2.53 -0.11 -6.68
C ASP A 42 1.97 1.10 -7.44
N THR A 43 2.37 2.30 -7.02
CA THR A 43 1.94 3.56 -7.64
C THR A 43 2.60 3.77 -9.00
N LYS A 44 3.81 3.22 -9.24
CA LYS A 44 4.56 3.38 -10.50
C LYS A 44 3.78 2.75 -11.65
N GLN A 45 2.95 1.73 -11.38
CA GLN A 45 2.03 1.15 -12.37
C GLN A 45 0.81 2.03 -12.69
N HIS A 46 0.85 3.32 -12.36
CA HIS A 46 -0.15 4.33 -12.73
C HIS A 46 -1.60 3.92 -12.41
N ARG A 47 -1.82 3.21 -11.28
CA ARG A 47 -3.12 2.67 -10.86
C ARG A 47 -3.71 1.61 -11.80
N ARG A 48 -2.93 1.08 -12.73
CA ARG A 48 -3.31 -0.01 -13.65
C ARG A 48 -2.76 -1.37 -13.20
N GLY A 49 -1.88 -1.36 -12.20
CA GLY A 49 -1.29 -2.56 -11.62
C GLY A 49 -2.25 -3.37 -10.75
N PRO A 50 -1.87 -4.60 -10.40
CA PRO A 50 -2.66 -5.43 -9.50
C PRO A 50 -2.75 -4.79 -8.11
N VAL A 51 -3.90 -4.97 -7.46
CA VAL A 51 -4.12 -4.64 -6.06
C VAL A 51 -4.04 -5.93 -5.25
N LEU A 52 -3.11 -5.98 -4.31
CA LEU A 52 -3.01 -7.09 -3.36
C LEU A 52 -3.85 -6.77 -2.13
N GLU A 53 -4.85 -7.59 -1.84
CA GLU A 53 -5.71 -7.40 -0.66
C GLU A 53 -5.30 -8.33 0.49
N PHE A 54 -5.11 -7.75 1.67
CA PHE A 54 -4.79 -8.47 2.89
C PHE A 54 -5.89 -8.30 3.93
N THR A 55 -6.01 -9.25 4.84
CA THR A 55 -6.74 -9.02 6.09
C THR A 55 -5.91 -8.09 7.00
N PRO A 56 -6.54 -7.32 7.91
CA PRO A 56 -5.81 -6.50 8.88
C PRO A 56 -4.79 -7.29 9.69
N VAL A 57 -5.14 -8.51 10.09
CA VAL A 57 -4.27 -9.37 10.90
C VAL A 57 -3.05 -9.80 10.10
N ALA A 58 -3.22 -10.23 8.85
CA ALA A 58 -2.10 -10.62 7.99
C ALA A 58 -1.18 -9.44 7.71
N PHE A 59 -1.74 -8.26 7.41
CA PHE A 59 -0.94 -7.07 7.15
C PHE A 59 -0.17 -6.60 8.39
N GLN A 60 -0.79 -6.65 9.58
CA GLN A 60 -0.11 -6.35 10.83
C GLN A 60 1.02 -7.34 11.13
N GLY A 61 0.79 -8.63 10.89
CA GLY A 61 1.82 -9.66 11.02
C GLY A 61 3.02 -9.41 10.10
N PHE A 62 2.76 -9.08 8.83
CA PHE A 62 3.79 -8.69 7.88
C PHE A 62 4.61 -7.48 8.37
N LEU A 63 3.95 -6.41 8.85
CA LEU A 63 4.66 -5.24 9.37
C LEU A 63 5.54 -5.56 10.58
N ASN A 64 5.09 -6.47 11.45
CA ASN A 64 5.87 -6.89 12.61
C ASN A 64 7.12 -7.68 12.18
N ALA A 65 6.97 -8.62 11.25
CA ALA A 65 8.08 -9.41 10.70
C ALA A 65 9.12 -8.52 9.97
N VAL A 66 8.66 -7.53 9.18
CA VAL A 66 9.56 -6.53 8.56
C VAL A 66 10.34 -5.76 9.61
N LYS A 67 9.69 -5.26 10.66
CA LYS A 67 10.35 -4.51 11.75
C LYS A 67 11.32 -5.37 12.55
N ALA A 68 11.04 -6.66 12.67
CA ALA A 68 11.92 -7.64 13.31
C ALA A 68 13.12 -8.05 12.42
N GLY A 69 13.16 -7.62 11.15
CA GLY A 69 14.23 -7.97 10.22
C GLY A 69 14.13 -9.38 9.67
N GLU A 70 12.95 -10.00 9.71
CA GLU A 70 12.74 -11.39 9.29
C GLU A 70 12.81 -11.59 7.77
N PHE A 71 12.71 -10.50 7.00
CA PHE A 71 12.86 -10.50 5.55
C PHE A 71 14.23 -9.92 5.17
N PRO A 72 15.29 -10.74 5.10
CA PRO A 72 16.58 -10.26 4.65
C PRO A 72 16.46 -9.80 3.18
N VAL A 73 16.90 -8.58 2.91
CA VAL A 73 17.13 -8.15 1.54
C VAL A 73 18.35 -8.91 1.02
N GLN A 74 18.12 -9.83 0.09
CA GLN A 74 19.22 -10.42 -0.67
C GLN A 74 19.73 -9.32 -1.61
N LEU A 75 20.91 -8.78 -1.28
CA LEU A 75 21.68 -7.90 -2.15
C LEU A 75 22.44 -8.74 -3.19
#